data_AF-A0A1A5K2G6-F1
#
_entry.id   AF-A0A1A5K2G6-F1
#
_cell.length_a   1.000
_cell.length_b   1.000
_cell.length_c   1.000
_cell.angle_alpha   90.00
_cell.angle_beta   90.00
_cell.angle_gamma   90.00
#
_symmetry.space_group_name_H-M   'P 1'
#
loop_
_entity.id
_entity.type
_entity.pdbx_description
1 polymer ?
#
loop_
_entity_poly.entity_id
_entity_poly.type
_entity_poly.pdbx_seq_one_letter_code
_entity_poly.pdbx_strand_id
1 'polypeptide(L)' 'MSVIRLVAREFLGMFVDDGNLALLALVLVAAVAAAVKLLALPPLLGGALLLVGCLAILLQSVRRAARGTKR' A
#
# COMPACT_ATOMS: atom_id res chain seq x y z
N MET A 1 22.74 16.28 15.95
CA MET A 1 21.57 16.27 16.84
C MET A 1 20.75 17.54 16.62
N SER A 2 19.93 17.55 15.58
CA SER A 2 18.88 18.57 15.43
C SER A 2 17.57 17.82 15.45
N VAL A 3 16.62 18.29 16.24
CA VAL A 3 15.26 17.73 16.34
C VAL A 3 14.66 17.51 14.95
N ILE A 4 14.99 18.40 14.01
CA ILE A 4 14.64 18.31 12.59
C ILE A 4 15.11 17.00 11.94
N ARG A 5 16.35 16.56 12.19
CA ARG A 5 16.88 15.30 11.63
C ARG A 5 16.20 14.07 12.23
N LEU A 6 15.77 14.15 13.48
CA LEU A 6 15.05 13.06 14.15
C LEU A 6 13.62 12.95 13.60
N VAL A 7 12.90 14.06 13.53
CA VAL A 7 11.54 14.12 12.95
C VAL A 7 11.57 13.68 11.49
N ALA A 8 12.53 14.15 10.69
CA ALA A 8 12.67 13.73 9.29
C ALA A 8 12.97 12.22 9.16
N ARG A 9 13.77 11.64 10.06
CA ARG A 9 14.02 10.19 10.07
C ARG A 9 12.80 9.38 10.47
N GLU A 10 12.02 9.85 11.44
CA GLU A 10 10.80 9.16 11.87
C GLU A 10 9.70 9.26 10.82
N PHE A 11 9.57 10.42 10.16
CA PHE A 11 8.64 10.62 9.05
C PHE A 11 9.02 9.75 7.85
N LEU A 12 10.30 9.75 7.46
CA LEU A 12 10.79 8.90 6.40
C LEU A 12 10.75 7.41 6.79
N GLY A 13 10.94 7.08 8.05
CA GLY A 13 10.82 5.71 8.59
C GLY A 13 9.40 5.19 8.46
N MET A 14 8.39 6.01 8.79
CA MET A 14 6.98 5.67 8.60
C MET A 14 6.63 5.49 7.11
N PHE A 15 7.14 6.37 6.24
CA PHE A 15 6.98 6.25 4.79
C PHE A 15 7.76 5.08 4.16
N VAL A 16 8.87 4.64 4.76
CA VAL A 16 9.68 3.51 4.29
C VAL A 16 9.12 2.18 4.78
N ASP A 17 8.58 2.12 6.00
CA ASP A 17 7.76 0.99 6.47
C ASP A 17 6.46 0.84 5.65
N ASP A 18 5.85 1.97 5.26
CA ASP A 18 4.75 2.03 4.28
C ASP A 18 5.23 1.96 2.83
N GLY A 19 6.53 2.02 2.56
CA GLY A 19 7.08 2.04 1.19
C GLY A 19 6.83 0.72 0.48
N ASN A 20 6.91 -0.40 1.21
CA ASN A 20 6.49 -1.70 0.72
C ASN A 20 4.97 -1.75 0.45
N LEU A 21 4.18 -0.97 1.19
CA LEU A 21 2.74 -0.88 1.02
C LEU A 21 2.34 -0.07 -0.21
N ALA A 22 2.98 1.09 -0.40
CA ALA A 22 2.82 1.92 -1.58
C ALA A 22 3.25 1.17 -2.85
N LEU A 23 4.32 0.39 -2.78
CA LEU A 23 4.79 -0.45 -3.88
C LEU A 23 3.82 -1.59 -4.18
N LEU A 24 3.27 -2.27 -3.14
CA LEU A 24 2.21 -3.27 -3.31
C LEU A 24 0.93 -2.66 -3.91
N ALA A 25 0.54 -1.46 -3.49
CA ALA A 25 -0.61 -0.76 -4.03
C ALA A 25 -0.38 -0.37 -5.50
N LEU A 26 0.80 0.12 -5.86
CA LEU A 26 1.17 0.41 -7.25
C LEU A 26 1.15 -0.85 -8.13
N VAL A 27 1.69 -1.97 -7.63
CA VAL A 27 1.67 -3.25 -8.35
C VAL A 27 0.23 -3.76 -8.52
N LEU A 28 -0.59 -3.67 -7.47
CA LEU A 28 -2.01 -4.03 -7.54
C LEU A 28 -2.75 -3.17 -8.58
N VAL A 29 -2.56 -1.85 -8.54
CA VAL A 29 -3.17 -0.92 -9.51
C VAL A 29 -2.72 -1.23 -10.93
N ALA A 30 -1.43 -1.47 -11.15
CA ALA A 30 -0.91 -1.85 -12.45
C ALA A 30 -1.48 -3.18 -12.95
N ALA A 31 -1.58 -4.19 -12.08
CA ALA A 31 -2.15 -5.50 -12.40
C ALA A 31 -3.64 -5.42 -12.74
N VAL A 32 -4.43 -4.66 -11.97
CA VAL A 32 -5.86 -4.49 -12.27
C VAL A 32 -6.08 -3.62 -13.51
N ALA A 33 -5.27 -2.58 -13.72
CA ALA A 33 -5.32 -1.78 -14.94
C ALA A 33 -4.99 -2.62 -16.18
N ALA A 34 -3.98 -3.50 -16.08
CA ALA A 34 -3.66 -4.46 -17.13
C ALA A 34 -4.81 -5.45 -17.36
N ALA A 35 -5.41 -5.99 -16.31
CA ALA A 35 -6.55 -6.90 -16.43
C ALA A 35 -7.77 -6.25 -17.09
N VAL A 36 -8.09 -5.00 -16.76
CA VAL A 36 -9.22 -4.27 -17.37
C VAL A 36 -8.92 -3.89 -18.82
N LYS A 37 -7.70 -3.43 -19.13
CA LYS A 37 -7.33 -2.95 -20.47
C LYS A 37 -6.99 -4.06 -21.47
N LEU A 38 -6.32 -5.14 -21.04
CA LEU A 38 -5.94 -6.25 -21.93
C LEU A 38 -6.98 -7.36 -21.99
N LEU A 39 -7.76 -7.59 -20.93
CA LEU A 39 -8.73 -8.69 -20.86
C LEU A 39 -10.19 -8.24 -21.09
N ALA A 40 -10.41 -6.96 -21.42
CA ALA A 40 -11.73 -6.35 -21.62
C ALA A 40 -12.72 -6.63 -20.47
N LEU A 41 -12.20 -6.76 -19.25
CA LEU A 41 -13.03 -7.03 -18.07
C LEU A 41 -14.00 -5.85 -17.84
N PRO A 42 -15.26 -6.10 -17.45
CA PRO A 42 -16.22 -5.04 -17.14
C PRO A 42 -15.61 -4.03 -16.14
N PRO A 43 -15.67 -2.72 -16.42
CA PRO A 43 -15.03 -1.70 -15.58
C PRO A 43 -15.47 -1.75 -14.11
N LEU A 44 -16.72 -2.15 -13.85
CA LEU A 44 -17.25 -2.34 -12.51
C LEU A 44 -16.52 -3.44 -11.72
N LEU A 45 -16.19 -4.56 -12.37
CA LEU A 45 -15.45 -5.66 -11.74
C LEU A 45 -14.00 -5.24 -11.46
N GLY A 46 -13.38 -4.48 -12.37
CA GLY A 46 -12.05 -3.88 -12.14
C GLY A 46 -12.04 -2.93 -10.95
N GLY A 47 -13.05 -2.05 -10.85
CA GLY A 47 -13.21 -1.15 -9.70
C GLY A 47 -13.43 -1.90 -8.38
N ALA A 48 -14.27 -2.94 -8.37
CA ALA A 48 -14.49 -3.77 -7.19
C ALA A 48 -13.20 -4.49 -6.76
N LEU A 49 -12.43 -5.02 -7.72
CA LEU A 49 -11.17 -5.71 -7.46
C LEU A 49 -10.10 -4.75 -6.89
N LEU A 50 -10.02 -3.52 -7.39
CA LEU A 50 -9.19 -2.47 -6.81
C LEU A 50 -9.60 -2.13 -5.39
N LEU A 51 -10.90 -1.96 -5.15
CA LEU A 51 -11.43 -1.59 -3.84
C LEU A 51 -11.12 -2.67 -2.80
N VAL A 52 -11.41 -3.94 -3.12
CA VAL A 52 -11.11 -5.09 -2.27
C VAL A 52 -9.60 -5.28 -2.09
N GLY A 53 -8.81 -5.17 -3.16
CA GLY A 53 -7.36 -5.31 -3.09
C GLY A 53 -6.70 -4.20 -2.26
N CYS A 54 -7.18 -2.96 -2.37
CA CYS A 54 -6.69 -1.84 -1.58
C CYS A 54 -7.01 -2.02 -0.09
N LEU A 55 -8.23 -2.47 0.24
CA LEU A 55 -8.62 -2.84 1.61
C LEU A 55 -7.76 -3.97 2.18
N ALA A 56 -7.48 -5.00 1.39
CA ALA A 56 -6.63 -6.12 1.80
C ALA A 56 -5.20 -5.68 2.10
N ILE A 57 -4.62 -4.83 1.25
CA ILE A 57 -3.31 -4.22 1.45
C ILE A 57 -3.30 -3.41 2.75
N LEU A 58 -4.29 -2.53 2.95
CA LEU A 58 -4.44 -1.73 4.17
C LEU A 58 -4.51 -2.59 5.43
N LEU A 59 -5.29 -3.68 5.39
CA LEU A 59 -5.42 -4.59 6.52
C LEU A 59 -4.08 -5.30 6.82
N GLN A 60 -3.31 -5.62 5.78
CA GLN A 60 -1.99 -6.23 5.93
C GLN A 60 -0.97 -5.26 6.56
N SER A 61 -0.95 -3.98 6.17
CA SER A 61 -0.07 -2.98 6.81
C SER A 61 -0.46 -2.74 8.25
N VAL A 62 -1.75 -2.55 8.53
CA VAL A 62 -2.22 -2.35 9.92
C VAL A 62 -1.85 -3.55 10.79
N ARG A 63 -2.02 -4.78 10.29
CA ARG A 63 -1.59 -6.00 11.00
C ARG A 63 -0.08 -6.09 11.18
N ARG A 64 0.71 -5.69 10.18
CA ARG A 64 2.17 -5.67 10.27
C ARG A 64 2.66 -4.64 11.29
N ALA A 65 2.12 -3.43 11.23
CA ALA A 65 2.41 -2.36 12.19
C ALA A 65 2.05 -2.78 13.62
N ALA A 66 0.85 -3.33 13.82
CA ALA A 66 0.41 -3.83 15.13
C ALA A 66 1.28 -4.96 15.70
N ARG A 67 1.92 -5.77 14.85
CA ARG A 67 2.87 -6.82 15.27
C ARG A 67 4.29 -6.29 15.50
N GLY A 68 4.69 -5.22 14.78
CA GLY A 68 6.00 -4.59 14.90
C GLY A 68 6.19 -3.78 16.20
N THR A 69 5.10 -3.21 16.74
CA THR A 69 5.12 -2.41 17.99
C THR A 69 5.41 -3.22 19.27
N LYS A 70 5.59 -4.55 19.19
CA LYS A 70 5.80 -5.41 20.37
C LYS A 70 7.28 -5.69 20.70
N ARG A 71 8.23 -4.88 20.23
CA ARG A 71 9.66 -5.02 20.55
C ARG A 71 10.24 -3.77 21.17
#